data_AF-A0A7S2A9X4-F1
#
_entry.id   AF-A0A7S2A9X4-F1
#
_cell.length_a   1.000
_cell.length_b   1.000
_cell.length_c   1.000
_cell.angle_alpha   90.00
_cell.angle_beta   90.00
_cell.angle_gamma   90.00
#
_symmetry.space_group_name_H-M   'P 1'
#
loop_
_entity.id
_entity.type
_entity.pdbx_description
1 polymer ?
#
loop_
_entity_poly.entity_id
_entity_poly.type
_entity_poly.pdbx_seq_one_letter_code
_entity_poly.pdbx_strand_id
1 'polypeptide(L)'
;DGRTLCGGTAVRPLKRGEKAAEDGTKGGELRLYRLPARGEPPASGPLNPVASVPAGNPGVSAVSVRWHHGLNQIFVGCSDGTARVFYDPDLSRRGAVLTTAKRARVKDSLSLLLESRVPGGSAASVSSDRVLVPHALPMFQTERQRQKQRKKRRRDREEMEEEENKARRKPEPPATDKARIGGQTSAGANFTQFVVQSMGMTKNKNVAGVDPRQDLFKYKEGKKTYVQRAYEGDVQRVLADKTAEEEEEEMKDKDKK
;
A
#
# COMPACT_ATOMS: atom_id res chain seq x y z
N ASP A 1 21.61 15.63 -8.58
CA ASP A 1 22.67 15.52 -9.60
C ASP A 1 23.43 14.21 -9.60
N GLY A 2 23.64 13.53 -8.46
CA GLY A 2 24.32 12.22 -8.43
C GLY A 2 25.80 12.25 -8.84
N ARG A 3 26.36 13.45 -9.00
CA ARG A 3 27.73 13.69 -9.44
C ARG A 3 28.72 13.80 -8.29
N THR A 4 28.27 13.72 -7.05
CA THR A 4 29.16 13.84 -5.89
C THR A 4 29.45 12.45 -5.34
N LEU A 5 30.73 12.09 -5.29
CA LEU A 5 31.21 10.89 -4.65
C LEU A 5 31.83 11.24 -3.30
N CYS A 6 31.55 10.44 -2.29
CA CYS A 6 32.15 10.54 -0.98
C CYS A 6 32.97 9.27 -0.70
N GLY A 7 34.23 9.44 -0.33
CA GLY A 7 35.14 8.34 -0.01
C GLY A 7 35.87 8.60 1.29
N GLY A 8 36.03 7.56 2.11
CA GLY A 8 36.90 7.59 3.29
C GLY A 8 38.32 7.18 2.92
N THR A 9 39.31 7.74 3.62
CA THR A 9 40.67 7.26 3.56
C THR A 9 40.99 6.46 4.82
N ALA A 10 41.73 5.37 4.60
CA ALA A 10 42.25 4.53 5.67
C ALA A 10 43.67 4.96 6.02
N VAL A 11 43.95 5.02 7.31
CA VAL A 11 45.26 5.29 7.87
C VAL A 11 45.73 4.04 8.61
N ARG A 12 47.03 3.78 8.55
CA ARG A 12 47.63 2.64 9.25
C ARG A 12 47.38 2.79 10.76
N PRO A 13 46.84 1.75 11.44
CA PRO A 13 46.65 1.82 12.88
C PRO A 13 48.00 1.96 13.58
N LEU A 14 48.06 2.84 14.59
CA LEU A 14 49.24 2.99 15.46
C LEU A 14 49.51 1.67 16.19
N LYS A 15 50.76 1.22 16.23
CA LYS A 15 51.10 0.00 16.99
C LYS A 15 50.98 0.27 18.48
N ARG A 16 50.60 -0.77 19.24
CA ARG A 16 50.51 -0.72 20.71
C ARG A 16 51.87 -0.33 21.30
N GLY A 17 51.99 0.90 21.80
CA GLY A 17 53.22 1.45 22.39
C GLY A 17 53.92 2.53 21.55
N GLU A 18 53.52 2.76 20.30
CA GLU A 18 53.92 3.96 19.55
C GLU A 18 53.11 5.14 20.08
N LYS A 19 53.80 6.16 20.61
CA LYS A 19 53.18 7.46 20.85
C LYS A 19 52.84 8.06 19.48
N ALA A 20 51.61 8.57 19.34
CA ALA A 20 51.27 9.42 18.20
C ALA A 20 52.32 10.53 18.13
N ALA A 21 53.01 10.67 16.99
CA ALA A 21 53.99 11.73 16.81
C ALA A 21 53.29 13.06 17.16
N GLU A 22 53.92 13.84 18.05
CA GLU A 22 53.38 15.11 18.56
C GLU A 22 53.08 16.09 17.41
N ASP A 23 53.75 15.90 16.27
CA ASP A 23 53.47 16.56 15.00
C ASP A 23 52.76 15.63 14.00
N GLY A 24 51.43 15.70 13.99
CA GLY A 24 50.67 15.46 12.77
C GLY A 24 50.46 14.01 12.34
N THR A 25 50.15 13.10 13.26
CA THR A 25 49.62 11.78 12.89
C THR A 25 48.28 11.98 12.15
N LYS A 26 48.33 12.05 10.81
CA LYS A 26 47.15 12.31 9.97
C LYS A 26 46.14 11.21 10.19
N GLY A 27 44.97 11.55 10.75
CA GLY A 27 43.84 10.64 10.84
C GLY A 27 43.24 10.36 9.45
N GLY A 28 42.35 9.38 9.38
CA GLY A 28 41.55 9.15 8.18
C GLY A 28 40.77 10.42 7.84
N GLU A 29 40.74 10.75 6.56
CA GLU A 29 40.00 11.89 6.00
C GLU A 29 38.82 11.38 5.18
N LEU A 30 37.68 12.07 5.30
CA LEU A 30 36.58 12.03 4.37
C LEU A 30 36.89 12.96 3.20
N ARG A 31 36.88 12.43 1.98
CA ARG A 31 37.12 13.18 0.74
C ARG A 31 35.86 13.21 -0.11
N LEU A 32 35.52 14.40 -0.59
CA LEU A 32 34.40 14.63 -1.50
C LEU A 32 34.95 14.91 -2.91
N TYR A 33 34.45 14.17 -3.89
CA TYR A 33 34.84 14.31 -5.29
C TYR A 33 33.63 14.73 -6.11
N ARG A 34 33.86 15.57 -7.11
CA ARG A 34 32.85 15.94 -8.11
C ARG A 34 33.19 15.24 -9.42
N LEU A 35 32.29 14.37 -9.87
CA LEU A 35 32.37 13.72 -11.17
C LEU A 35 32.09 14.74 -12.28
N PRO A 36 32.82 14.65 -13.41
CA PRO A 36 32.57 15.48 -14.57
C PRO A 36 31.15 15.27 -15.14
N ALA A 37 30.64 16.25 -15.88
CA ALA A 37 29.32 16.16 -16.47
C ALA A 37 29.26 15.05 -17.53
N ARG A 38 28.09 14.43 -17.70
CA ARG A 38 27.87 13.40 -18.72
C ARG A 38 27.99 14.05 -20.10
N GLY A 39 29.13 13.86 -20.78
CA GLY A 39 29.44 14.48 -22.08
C GLY A 39 30.79 15.21 -22.14
N GLU A 40 31.43 15.46 -20.99
CA GLU A 40 32.82 15.93 -20.94
C GLU A 40 33.79 14.75 -21.11
N PRO A 41 34.94 14.94 -21.76
CA PRO A 41 35.95 13.89 -21.86
C PRO A 41 36.37 13.44 -20.46
N PRO A 42 36.59 12.12 -20.24
CA PRO A 42 37.04 11.63 -18.94
C PRO A 42 38.35 12.34 -18.59
N ALA A 43 38.38 13.02 -17.43
CA ALA A 43 39.58 13.67 -16.95
C ALA A 43 40.74 12.66 -16.96
N SER A 44 41.81 12.95 -17.71
CA SER A 44 42.91 12.00 -17.96
C SER A 44 43.84 11.83 -16.76
N GLY A 45 43.37 12.12 -15.55
CA GLY A 45 44.18 12.15 -14.33
C GLY A 45 43.37 11.84 -13.07
N PRO A 46 44.05 11.68 -11.92
CA PRO A 46 43.39 11.42 -10.65
C PRO A 46 42.43 12.55 -10.30
N LEU A 47 41.20 12.20 -9.90
CA LEU A 47 40.21 13.17 -9.45
C LEU A 47 40.72 13.85 -8.17
N ASN A 48 40.89 15.17 -8.23
CA ASN A 48 41.24 15.95 -7.04
C ASN A 48 40.02 16.04 -6.11
N PRO A 49 40.21 15.87 -4.80
CA PRO A 49 39.14 16.05 -3.84
C PRO A 49 38.75 17.54 -3.80
N VAL A 50 37.46 17.80 -3.87
CA VAL A 50 36.88 19.15 -3.73
C VAL A 50 36.96 19.61 -2.27
N ALA A 51 36.77 18.67 -1.34
CA ALA A 51 36.89 18.93 0.08
C ALA A 51 37.45 17.71 0.82
N SER A 52 38.27 17.97 1.83
CA SER A 52 38.80 16.97 2.76
C SER A 52 38.41 17.37 4.19
N VAL A 53 37.73 16.47 4.89
CA VAL A 53 37.31 16.66 6.28
C VAL A 53 37.95 15.58 7.13
N PRO A 54 38.63 15.90 8.24
CA PRO A 54 39.17 14.88 9.13
C PRO A 54 38.03 14.03 9.71
N ALA A 55 38.16 12.71 9.64
CA ALA A 55 37.16 11.79 10.19
C ALA A 55 37.10 11.86 11.73
N GLY A 56 38.06 12.50 12.39
CA GLY A 56 38.05 12.82 13.82
C GLY A 56 39.45 12.70 14.43
N ASN A 57 39.56 11.92 15.51
CA ASN A 57 40.81 11.74 16.25
C ASN A 57 41.95 11.24 15.35
N PRO A 58 43.21 11.62 15.66
CA PRO A 58 44.38 11.12 14.94
C PRO A 58 44.49 9.59 15.04
N GLY A 59 44.88 8.93 13.95
CA GLY A 59 45.04 7.47 13.87
C GLY A 59 43.76 6.67 13.57
N VAL A 60 42.61 7.34 13.46
CA VAL A 60 41.31 6.68 13.21
C VAL A 60 40.99 6.66 11.72
N SER A 61 40.71 5.49 11.17
CA SER A 61 40.34 5.34 9.75
C SER A 61 38.85 5.55 9.50
N ALA A 62 38.52 6.16 8.36
CA ALA A 62 37.15 6.18 7.85
C ALA A 62 36.89 4.89 7.06
N VAL A 63 36.13 3.95 7.64
CA VAL A 63 35.92 2.61 7.09
C VAL A 63 34.74 2.59 6.12
N SER A 64 33.60 3.16 6.54
CA SER A 64 32.40 3.21 5.72
C SER A 64 31.87 4.64 5.65
N VAL A 65 31.58 5.11 4.44
CA VAL A 65 31.06 6.46 4.20
C VAL A 65 29.77 6.34 3.41
N ARG A 66 28.69 6.95 3.90
CA ARG A 66 27.40 6.97 3.20
C ARG A 66 26.72 8.32 3.35
N TRP A 67 26.38 8.95 2.23
CA TRP A 67 25.58 10.17 2.20
C TRP A 67 24.10 9.84 1.98
N HIS A 68 23.24 10.34 2.87
CA HIS A 68 21.80 10.25 2.71
C HIS A 68 21.22 11.52 2.04
N HIS A 69 20.70 11.38 0.81
CA HIS A 69 20.18 12.48 0.00
C HIS A 69 19.02 13.26 0.66
N GLY A 70 18.08 12.57 1.33
CA GLY A 70 16.90 13.21 1.90
C GLY A 70 17.14 13.95 3.22
N LEU A 71 18.20 13.57 3.95
CA LEU A 71 18.59 14.23 5.21
C LEU A 71 19.68 15.27 4.96
N ASN A 72 20.40 15.12 3.84
CA ASN A 72 21.65 15.82 3.56
C ASN A 72 22.68 15.65 4.70
N GLN A 73 22.91 14.40 5.10
CA GLN A 73 23.83 14.01 6.18
C GLN A 73 24.81 12.94 5.69
N ILE A 74 26.08 13.08 6.07
CA ILE A 74 27.13 12.11 5.74
C ILE A 74 27.45 11.29 6.98
N PHE A 75 27.20 9.99 6.90
CA PHE A 75 27.52 9.02 7.93
C PHE A 75 28.89 8.43 7.68
N VAL A 76 29.74 8.44 8.69
CA VAL A 76 31.11 7.89 8.64
C VAL A 76 31.27 6.88 9.78
N GLY A 77 31.41 5.61 9.43
CA GLY A 77 31.84 4.55 10.33
C GLY A 77 33.35 4.61 10.49
N CYS A 78 33.81 4.79 11.73
CA CYS A 78 35.23 4.88 12.06
C CYS A 78 35.77 3.53 12.57
N SER A 79 37.09 3.33 12.47
CA SER A 79 37.76 2.11 12.96
C SER A 79 37.66 1.90 14.48
N ASP A 80 37.39 2.96 15.24
CA ASP A 80 37.23 2.89 16.71
C ASP A 80 35.89 2.28 17.14
N GLY A 81 35.04 1.88 16.19
CA GLY A 81 33.66 1.47 16.45
C GLY A 81 32.71 2.65 16.69
N THR A 82 33.19 3.89 16.57
CA THR A 82 32.33 5.08 16.64
C THR A 82 31.77 5.42 15.27
N ALA A 83 30.51 5.87 15.24
CA ALA A 83 29.90 6.45 14.05
C ALA A 83 29.82 7.97 14.22
N ARG A 84 30.32 8.70 13.23
CA ARG A 84 30.29 10.17 13.18
C ARG A 84 29.38 10.62 12.06
N VAL A 85 28.63 11.68 12.30
CA VAL A 85 27.66 12.22 11.34
C VAL A 85 28.01 13.68 11.08
N PHE A 86 28.34 13.99 9.83
CA PHE A 86 28.55 15.36 9.38
C PHE A 86 27.24 15.89 8.81
N TYR A 87 26.84 17.08 9.27
CA TYR A 87 25.64 17.75 8.85
C TYR A 87 25.87 19.26 8.85
N ASP A 88 25.10 19.96 8.02
CA ASP A 88 25.02 21.42 7.99
C ASP A 88 23.73 21.83 8.73
N PRO A 89 23.77 22.73 9.73
CA PRO A 89 22.57 23.14 10.48
C PRO A 89 21.48 23.76 9.60
N ASP A 90 21.83 24.40 8.48
CA ASP A 90 20.87 25.13 7.65
C ASP A 90 20.31 24.25 6.52
N LEU A 91 21.17 23.43 5.90
CA LEU A 91 20.79 22.58 4.77
C LEU A 91 20.30 21.19 5.18
N SER A 92 20.75 20.68 6.32
CA SER A 92 20.38 19.35 6.79
C SER A 92 19.02 19.35 7.48
N ARG A 93 18.23 18.30 7.25
CA ARG A 93 16.89 18.16 7.83
C ARG A 93 16.80 16.89 8.66
N ARG A 94 16.14 16.96 9.81
CA ARG A 94 15.85 15.81 10.70
C ARG A 94 17.13 15.07 11.13
N GLY A 95 17.04 13.78 11.48
CA GLY A 95 18.20 12.94 11.80
C GLY A 95 19.03 13.49 12.95
N ALA A 96 20.34 13.63 12.74
CA ALA A 96 21.29 14.14 13.73
C ALA A 96 21.02 15.58 14.21
N VAL A 97 20.31 16.40 13.42
CA VAL A 97 19.91 17.76 13.83
C VAL A 97 18.93 17.72 15.01
N LEU A 98 18.09 16.68 15.10
CA LEU A 98 17.10 16.55 16.17
C LEU A 98 17.73 16.21 17.54
N THR A 99 18.87 15.51 17.52
CA THR A 99 19.57 15.12 18.75
C THR A 99 20.44 16.26 19.27
N THR A 100 21.03 17.06 18.38
CA THR A 100 21.86 18.21 18.75
C THR A 100 21.04 19.36 19.34
N ALA A 101 19.81 19.58 18.85
CA ALA A 101 18.88 20.54 19.46
C ALA A 101 18.49 20.18 20.92
N LYS A 102 18.57 18.90 21.29
CA LYS A 102 18.31 18.45 22.66
C LYS A 102 19.60 18.45 23.45
N ARG A 103 19.87 19.56 24.15
CA ARG A 103 20.93 19.60 25.17
C ARG A 103 20.79 18.39 26.09
N ALA A 104 21.87 17.64 26.28
CA ALA A 104 21.90 16.54 27.23
C ALA A 104 21.36 17.04 28.58
N ARG A 105 20.43 16.31 29.18
CA ARG A 105 19.93 16.67 30.51
C ARG A 105 21.12 16.70 31.45
N VAL A 106 21.33 17.84 32.09
CA VAL A 106 22.34 17.96 33.14
C VAL A 106 22.00 16.93 34.19
N LYS A 107 22.87 15.92 34.34
CA LYS A 107 22.76 14.95 35.43
C LYS A 107 23.05 15.72 36.73
N ASP A 108 22.22 15.50 37.74
CA ASP A 108 22.43 16.10 39.05
C ASP A 108 23.78 15.66 39.64
N SER A 109 24.42 16.52 40.43
CA SER A 109 25.76 16.27 40.99
C SER A 109 25.80 14.99 41.83
N LEU A 110 24.71 14.73 42.56
CA LEU A 110 24.49 13.52 43.35
C LEU A 110 24.42 12.28 42.44
N SER A 111 23.75 12.37 41.30
CA SER A 111 23.65 11.28 40.32
C SER A 111 25.01 10.93 39.72
N LEU A 112 25.86 11.92 39.46
CA LEU A 112 27.22 11.70 38.95
C LEU A 112 28.13 11.03 39.99
N LEU A 113 28.05 11.46 41.26
CA LEU A 113 28.81 10.86 42.35
C LEU A 113 28.41 9.40 42.60
N LEU A 114 27.11 9.09 42.58
CA LEU A 114 26.63 7.73 42.71
C LEU A 114 27.16 6.85 41.57
N GLU A 115 27.08 7.32 40.33
CA GLU A 115 27.54 6.57 39.16
C GLU A 115 29.06 6.33 39.17
N SER A 116 29.85 7.27 39.69
CA SER A 116 31.31 7.09 39.88
C SER A 116 31.69 6.10 40.98
N ARG A 117 30.80 5.84 41.94
CA ARG A 117 31.04 4.92 43.07
C ARG A 117 30.65 3.48 42.76
N VAL A 118 29.93 3.24 41.66
CA VAL A 118 29.52 1.89 41.25
C VAL A 118 30.72 1.18 40.61
N PRO A 119 31.13 -0.01 41.10
CA PRO A 119 32.20 -0.78 40.47
C PRO A 119 31.80 -1.14 39.03
N GLY A 120 32.66 -0.78 38.07
CA GLY A 120 32.47 -1.07 36.65
C GLY A 120 32.29 -2.58 36.44
N GLY A 121 31.09 -3.00 36.06
CA GLY A 121 30.73 -4.41 35.85
C GLY A 121 29.61 -4.93 36.75
N SER A 122 29.19 -4.17 37.76
CA SER A 122 28.01 -4.53 38.56
C SER A 122 26.73 -4.09 37.85
N ALA A 123 25.70 -4.94 37.85
CA ALA A 123 24.39 -4.70 37.22
C ALA A 123 23.66 -3.43 37.71
N ALA A 124 24.21 -2.75 38.73
CA ALA A 124 23.77 -1.46 39.24
C ALA A 124 24.20 -0.26 38.37
N SER A 125 25.14 -0.41 37.42
CA SER A 125 25.64 0.73 36.61
C SER A 125 24.80 1.02 35.35
N VAL A 126 24.00 0.06 34.88
CA VAL A 126 23.35 0.16 33.56
C VAL A 126 21.99 0.86 33.61
N SER A 127 21.44 1.03 34.80
CA SER A 127 20.11 1.60 34.95
C SER A 127 20.03 2.26 36.30
N SER A 128 19.49 3.48 36.33
CA SER A 128 18.76 3.93 37.50
C SER A 128 17.52 3.05 37.67
N ASP A 129 17.72 1.74 37.88
CA ASP A 129 16.68 0.75 38.11
C ASP A 129 16.20 0.96 39.53
N ARG A 130 15.30 1.94 39.65
CA ARG A 130 14.31 1.92 40.71
C ARG A 130 13.69 0.54 40.69
N VAL A 131 13.89 -0.22 41.77
CA VAL A 131 13.29 -1.54 41.97
C VAL A 131 11.78 -1.41 41.74
N LEU A 132 11.31 -1.89 40.59
CA LEU A 132 9.91 -1.86 40.23
C LEU A 132 9.25 -3.04 40.94
N VAL A 133 8.46 -2.76 41.97
CA VAL A 133 7.66 -3.78 42.63
C VAL A 133 6.33 -3.92 41.86
N PRO A 134 6.13 -4.99 41.08
CA PRO A 134 4.84 -5.23 40.45
C PRO A 134 3.81 -5.49 41.56
N HIS A 135 2.69 -4.77 41.55
CA HIS A 135 1.61 -4.84 42.55
C HIS A 135 1.93 -4.28 43.95
N ALA A 136 2.89 -3.37 44.08
CA ALA A 136 2.99 -2.56 45.29
C ALA A 136 1.67 -1.82 45.58
N LEU A 137 1.29 -1.74 46.86
CA LEU A 137 0.14 -0.93 47.30
C LEU A 137 0.27 0.50 46.76
N PRO A 138 -0.84 1.22 46.49
CA PRO A 138 -0.82 2.56 45.94
C PRO A 138 0.07 3.56 46.70
N MET A 139 0.24 3.36 48.01
CA MET A 139 1.10 4.19 48.87
C MET A 139 2.60 3.98 48.62
N PHE A 140 3.02 2.81 48.14
CA PHE A 140 4.41 2.47 47.83
C PHE A 140 4.74 2.60 46.34
N GLN A 141 3.77 2.96 45.50
CA GLN A 141 4.00 3.20 44.08
C GLN A 141 4.66 4.56 43.86
N THR A 142 5.63 4.61 42.95
CA THR A 142 6.24 5.87 42.56
C THR A 142 5.26 6.75 41.78
N GLU A 143 5.38 8.08 41.91
CA GLU A 143 4.53 9.06 41.21
C GLU A 143 4.43 8.78 39.69
N ARG A 144 5.56 8.38 39.09
CA ARG A 144 5.63 8.03 37.66
C ARG A 144 4.85 6.76 37.32
N GLN A 145 4.84 5.74 38.18
CA GLN A 145 4.04 4.53 37.99
C GLN A 145 2.54 4.85 38.09
N ARG A 146 2.16 5.66 39.08
CA ARG A 146 0.78 6.11 39.27
C ARG A 146 0.25 6.88 38.06
N GLN A 147 1.05 7.80 37.51
CA GLN A 147 0.72 8.53 36.29
C GLN A 147 0.61 7.61 35.06
N LYS A 148 1.53 6.66 34.89
CA LYS A 148 1.48 5.68 33.79
C LYS A 148 0.23 4.80 33.89
N GLN A 149 -0.10 4.29 35.08
CA GLN A 149 -1.28 3.46 35.29
C GLN A 149 -2.58 4.24 35.03
N ARG A 150 -2.64 5.50 35.47
CA ARG A 150 -3.78 6.39 35.19
C ARG A 150 -3.93 6.67 33.70
N LYS A 151 -2.84 6.88 32.97
CA LYS A 151 -2.86 7.08 31.51
C LYS A 151 -3.30 5.82 30.77
N LYS A 152 -2.80 4.65 31.19
CA LYS A 152 -3.22 3.36 30.61
C LYS A 152 -4.73 3.14 30.80
N ARG A 153 -5.23 3.29 32.03
CA ARG A 153 -6.67 3.16 32.34
C ARG A 153 -7.57 4.09 31.52
N ARG A 154 -7.11 5.31 31.21
CA ARG A 154 -7.83 6.23 30.33
C ARG A 154 -7.88 5.70 28.89
N ARG A 155 -6.75 5.27 28.35
CA ARG A 155 -6.68 4.70 27.01
C ARG A 155 -7.54 3.43 26.88
N ASP A 156 -7.42 2.50 27.83
CA ASP A 156 -8.18 1.26 27.80
C ASP A 156 -9.71 1.53 27.83
N ARG A 157 -10.14 2.61 28.50
CA ARG A 157 -11.53 3.07 28.49
C ARG A 157 -11.94 3.67 27.15
N GLU A 158 -11.10 4.55 26.58
CA GLU A 158 -11.32 5.14 25.26
C GLU A 158 -11.41 4.05 24.17
N GLU A 159 -10.54 3.04 24.22
CA GLU A 159 -10.54 1.90 23.29
C GLU A 159 -11.84 1.06 23.41
N MET A 160 -12.32 0.79 24.62
CA MET A 160 -13.63 0.12 24.80
C MET A 160 -14.78 0.96 24.22
N GLU A 161 -14.79 2.27 24.47
CA GLU A 161 -15.82 3.17 23.96
C GLU A 161 -15.78 3.25 22.42
N GLU A 162 -14.59 3.22 21.80
CA GLU A 162 -14.41 3.15 20.36
C GLU A 162 -14.86 1.81 19.76
N GLU A 163 -14.50 0.69 20.38
CA GLU A 163 -14.93 -0.65 19.96
C GLU A 163 -16.45 -0.81 20.06
N GLU A 164 -17.04 -0.31 21.14
CA GLU A 164 -18.49 -0.31 21.33
C GLU A 164 -19.19 0.55 20.26
N ASN A 165 -18.66 1.74 19.96
CA ASN A 165 -19.17 2.58 18.88
C ASN A 165 -19.02 1.93 17.49
N LYS A 166 -17.91 1.23 17.25
CA LYS A 166 -17.66 0.52 15.99
C LYS A 166 -18.59 -0.68 15.84
N ALA A 167 -18.86 -1.42 16.92
CA ALA A 167 -19.81 -2.53 16.93
C ALA A 167 -21.27 -2.05 16.78
N ARG A 168 -21.61 -0.87 17.31
CA ARG A 168 -22.93 -0.23 17.17
C ARG A 168 -23.19 0.38 15.78
N ARG A 169 -22.15 0.58 14.96
CA ARG A 169 -22.27 1.11 13.59
C ARG A 169 -22.87 0.05 12.66
N LYS A 170 -24.19 0.10 12.47
CA LYS A 170 -24.89 -0.74 11.50
C LYS A 170 -24.32 -0.50 10.09
N PRO A 171 -24.19 -1.54 9.24
CA PRO A 171 -23.86 -1.36 7.82
C PRO A 171 -24.83 -0.38 7.19
N GLU A 172 -24.32 0.51 6.34
CA GLU A 172 -25.19 1.44 5.62
C GLU A 172 -26.20 0.64 4.80
N PRO A 173 -27.50 0.93 4.91
CA PRO A 173 -28.52 0.22 4.15
C PRO A 173 -28.25 0.42 2.65
N PRO A 174 -28.47 -0.60 1.82
CA PRO A 174 -28.29 -0.48 0.37
C PRO A 174 -29.17 0.67 -0.15
N ALA A 175 -28.56 1.62 -0.86
CA ALA A 175 -29.23 2.82 -1.34
C ALA A 175 -30.39 2.44 -2.30
N THR A 176 -31.62 2.71 -1.88
CA THR A 176 -32.85 2.44 -2.64
C THR A 176 -33.13 3.51 -3.70
N ASP A 177 -32.43 4.64 -3.65
CA ASP A 177 -32.69 5.78 -4.52
C ASP A 177 -31.63 5.90 -5.61
N LYS A 178 -32.12 5.99 -6.86
CA LYS A 178 -31.37 5.93 -8.14
C LYS A 178 -30.35 7.05 -8.37
N ALA A 179 -29.98 7.80 -7.34
CA ALA A 179 -29.04 8.90 -7.47
C ALA A 179 -28.21 9.07 -6.20
N ARG A 180 -27.07 8.38 -6.11
CA ARG A 180 -25.87 8.94 -5.48
C ARG A 180 -24.59 8.21 -5.93
N ILE A 181 -23.70 9.00 -6.52
CA ILE A 181 -22.32 8.66 -6.87
C ILE A 181 -21.54 8.47 -5.56
N GLY A 182 -20.84 7.33 -5.47
CA GLY A 182 -20.13 6.86 -4.27
C GLY A 182 -20.43 5.39 -3.94
N GLY A 183 -21.57 4.88 -4.41
CA GLY A 183 -21.94 3.45 -4.47
C GLY A 183 -22.64 3.19 -5.80
N GLN A 184 -22.06 2.34 -6.65
CA GLN A 184 -22.53 2.16 -8.02
C GLN A 184 -23.89 1.47 -8.10
N THR A 185 -24.94 2.24 -8.32
CA THR A 185 -26.19 1.78 -8.96
C THR A 185 -26.70 2.84 -9.94
N SER A 186 -26.00 3.00 -11.06
CA SER A 186 -26.55 3.59 -12.28
C SER A 186 -25.93 2.88 -13.49
N ALA A 187 -26.77 2.13 -14.21
CA ALA A 187 -26.46 1.12 -15.22
C ALA A 187 -25.97 -0.23 -14.64
N GLY A 188 -26.57 -1.33 -15.13
CA GLY A 188 -26.53 -2.66 -14.53
C GLY A 188 -25.12 -3.16 -14.19
N ALA A 189 -25.04 -4.00 -13.16
CA ALA A 189 -23.84 -4.46 -12.47
C ALA A 189 -22.75 -5.13 -13.35
N ASN A 190 -22.99 -5.33 -14.65
CA ASN A 190 -22.02 -5.82 -15.61
C ASN A 190 -22.05 -4.99 -16.90
N PHE A 191 -20.88 -4.62 -17.41
CA PHE A 191 -20.71 -3.89 -18.68
C PHE A 191 -21.44 -4.59 -19.85
N THR A 192 -21.45 -5.92 -19.85
CA THR A 192 -22.17 -6.73 -20.83
C THR A 192 -23.68 -6.45 -20.81
N GLN A 193 -24.27 -6.25 -19.63
CA GLN A 193 -25.69 -5.93 -19.50
C GLN A 193 -26.00 -4.53 -20.01
N PHE A 194 -25.11 -3.56 -19.78
CA PHE A 194 -25.25 -2.20 -20.33
C PHE A 194 -25.18 -2.21 -21.86
N VAL A 195 -24.23 -2.93 -22.45
CA VAL A 195 -24.08 -3.05 -23.92
C VAL A 195 -25.30 -3.72 -24.55
N VAL A 196 -25.82 -4.79 -23.95
CA VAL A 196 -27.02 -5.49 -24.44
C VAL A 196 -28.27 -4.59 -24.39
N GLN A 197 -28.37 -3.72 -23.38
CA GLN A 197 -29.48 -2.79 -23.23
C GLN A 197 -29.35 -1.55 -24.13
N SER A 198 -28.13 -1.02 -24.31
CA SER A 198 -27.86 0.15 -25.16
C SER A 198 -27.92 -0.17 -26.66
N MET A 199 -27.45 -1.37 -27.06
CA MET A 199 -27.55 -1.85 -28.44
C MET A 199 -28.95 -2.37 -28.81
N GLY A 200 -29.92 -2.30 -27.89
CA GLY A 200 -31.28 -2.75 -28.16
C GLY A 200 -31.40 -4.23 -28.53
N MET A 201 -30.43 -5.07 -28.12
CA MET A 201 -30.46 -6.52 -28.36
C MET A 201 -31.56 -7.24 -27.56
N THR A 202 -32.18 -6.57 -26.58
CA THR A 202 -33.32 -7.09 -25.82
C THR A 202 -34.66 -6.69 -26.44
N LYS A 203 -34.92 -7.10 -27.69
CA LYS A 203 -36.25 -6.92 -28.33
C LYS A 203 -37.33 -7.85 -27.75
N ASN A 204 -36.95 -8.78 -26.88
CA ASN A 204 -37.86 -9.79 -26.32
C ASN A 204 -38.50 -9.42 -24.98
N LYS A 205 -38.37 -8.16 -24.52
CA LYS A 205 -39.07 -7.73 -23.30
C LYS A 205 -40.60 -7.61 -23.47
N ASN A 206 -41.09 -7.67 -24.71
CA ASN A 206 -42.53 -7.59 -25.01
C ASN A 206 -43.27 -8.94 -24.88
N VAL A 207 -42.65 -9.98 -24.31
CA VAL A 207 -43.36 -11.25 -24.01
C VAL A 207 -44.24 -11.10 -22.76
N ALA A 208 -43.91 -10.20 -21.84
CA ALA A 208 -44.73 -9.92 -20.68
C ALA A 208 -45.74 -8.80 -21.00
N GLY A 209 -46.99 -9.17 -21.32
CA GLY A 209 -48.13 -8.25 -21.46
C GLY A 209 -48.76 -8.15 -22.85
N VAL A 210 -48.24 -8.87 -23.86
CA VAL A 210 -48.91 -8.98 -25.17
C VAL A 210 -49.80 -10.23 -25.15
N ASP A 211 -51.06 -10.05 -25.52
CA ASP A 211 -52.05 -11.12 -25.57
C ASP A 211 -51.62 -12.18 -26.60
N PRO A 212 -51.40 -13.45 -26.22
CA PRO A 212 -50.86 -14.48 -27.11
C PRO A 212 -51.71 -14.67 -28.38
N ARG A 213 -53.01 -14.36 -28.31
CA ARG A 213 -53.92 -14.37 -29.46
C ARG A 213 -53.52 -13.34 -30.52
N GLN A 214 -53.21 -12.10 -30.13
CA GLN A 214 -52.81 -11.05 -31.05
C GLN A 214 -51.48 -11.35 -31.71
N ASP A 215 -50.54 -11.95 -30.98
CA ASP A 215 -49.25 -12.34 -31.53
C ASP A 215 -49.40 -13.46 -32.57
N LEU A 216 -50.27 -14.44 -32.30
CA LEU A 216 -50.60 -15.51 -33.25
C LEU A 216 -51.21 -14.97 -34.55
N PHE A 217 -52.00 -13.89 -34.50
CA PHE A 217 -52.57 -13.25 -35.70
C PHE A 217 -51.51 -12.61 -36.60
N LYS A 218 -50.43 -12.05 -36.04
CA LYS A 218 -49.32 -11.49 -36.85
C LYS A 218 -48.65 -12.54 -37.74
N TYR A 219 -48.59 -13.78 -37.27
CA TYR A 219 -48.04 -14.90 -38.05
C TYR A 219 -49.02 -15.42 -39.11
N LYS A 220 -50.33 -15.22 -38.94
CA LYS A 220 -51.34 -15.61 -39.95
C LYS A 220 -51.34 -14.71 -41.18
N GLU A 221 -51.08 -13.42 -41.01
CA GLU A 221 -51.21 -12.44 -42.09
C GLU A 221 -49.92 -12.27 -42.92
N GLY A 222 -48.75 -12.55 -42.35
CA GLY A 222 -47.49 -12.06 -42.91
C GLY A 222 -46.54 -13.07 -43.55
N LYS A 223 -46.56 -14.36 -43.18
CA LYS A 223 -45.53 -15.32 -43.63
C LYS A 223 -46.09 -16.73 -43.75
N LYS A 224 -46.17 -17.23 -44.97
CA LYS A 224 -46.44 -18.65 -45.22
C LYS A 224 -45.33 -19.47 -44.56
N THR A 225 -45.71 -20.36 -43.64
CA THR A 225 -44.77 -21.26 -42.98
C THR A 225 -44.01 -22.06 -44.05
N TYR A 226 -42.79 -22.53 -43.74
CA TYR A 226 -41.99 -23.36 -44.65
C TYR A 226 -42.82 -24.51 -45.29
N VAL A 227 -43.73 -25.09 -44.51
CA VAL A 227 -44.65 -26.14 -44.94
C VAL A 227 -45.74 -25.63 -45.89
N GLN A 228 -46.33 -24.46 -45.63
CA GLN A 228 -47.43 -23.92 -46.45
C GLN A 228 -47.00 -23.63 -47.89
N ARG A 229 -45.73 -23.30 -48.13
CA ARG A 229 -45.18 -23.11 -49.48
C ARG A 229 -45.35 -24.32 -50.39
N ALA A 230 -45.30 -25.53 -49.84
CA ALA A 230 -45.46 -26.76 -50.59
C ALA A 230 -46.91 -27.01 -51.05
N TYR A 231 -47.88 -26.27 -50.48
CA TYR A 231 -49.31 -26.40 -50.77
C TYR A 231 -49.88 -25.16 -51.50
N GLU A 232 -49.02 -24.29 -52.04
CA GLU A 232 -49.43 -23.08 -52.79
C GLU A 232 -49.79 -23.34 -54.28
N GLY A 233 -49.79 -24.59 -54.73
CA GLY A 233 -50.15 -24.97 -56.10
C GLY A 233 -51.39 -25.86 -56.18
N ASP A 234 -51.69 -26.35 -57.38
CA ASP A 234 -52.72 -27.38 -57.63
C ASP A 234 -52.32 -28.69 -56.94
N VAL A 235 -52.68 -28.79 -55.66
CA VAL A 235 -52.76 -30.08 -54.99
C VAL A 235 -53.95 -30.78 -55.63
N GLN A 236 -53.68 -31.59 -56.66
CA GLN A 236 -54.68 -32.52 -57.17
C GLN A 236 -55.21 -33.29 -55.97
N ARG A 237 -56.48 -33.05 -55.60
CA ARG A 237 -57.17 -33.86 -54.60
C ARG A 237 -57.21 -35.27 -55.17
N VAL A 238 -56.34 -36.15 -54.67
CA VAL A 238 -56.29 -37.57 -55.06
C VAL A 238 -57.43 -38.36 -54.38
N LEU A 239 -58.29 -37.67 -53.63
CA LEU A 239 -59.51 -38.22 -53.06
C LEU A 239 -60.64 -37.97 -54.05
N ALA A 240 -61.39 -39.03 -54.39
CA ALA A 240 -62.58 -38.93 -55.21
C ALA A 240 -63.57 -37.92 -54.57
N ASP A 241 -64.26 -37.16 -55.40
CA ASP A 241 -65.21 -36.12 -54.94
C ASP A 241 -66.43 -36.71 -54.21
N LYS A 242 -66.64 -38.02 -54.30
CA LYS A 242 -67.70 -38.77 -53.62
C LYS A 242 -67.09 -39.91 -52.81
N THR A 243 -67.64 -40.17 -51.63
CA THR A 243 -67.32 -41.38 -50.87
C THR A 243 -68.02 -42.58 -51.49
N ALA A 244 -67.46 -43.79 -51.34
CA ALA A 244 -68.05 -45.01 -51.91
C ALA A 244 -69.51 -45.24 -51.45
N GLU A 245 -69.88 -44.71 -50.27
CA GLU A 245 -71.24 -44.78 -49.74
C GLU A 245 -72.22 -43.88 -50.52
N GLU A 246 -71.80 -42.70 -50.97
CA GLU A 246 -72.63 -41.78 -51.76
C GLU A 246 -72.88 -42.29 -53.19
N GLU A 247 -71.94 -43.04 -53.78
CA GLU A 247 -72.13 -43.65 -55.11
C GLU A 247 -73.08 -44.85 -55.09
N GLU A 248 -73.09 -45.64 -54.00
CA GLU A 248 -74.04 -46.74 -53.82
C GLU A 248 -75.48 -46.27 -53.65
N GLU A 249 -75.70 -45.15 -52.96
CA GLU A 249 -77.02 -44.55 -52.81
C GLU A 249 -77.55 -44.01 -54.16
N GLU A 250 -76.71 -43.36 -54.96
CA GLU A 250 -77.09 -42.90 -56.30
C GLU A 250 -77.40 -44.05 -57.28
N MET A 251 -76.74 -45.21 -57.16
CA MET A 251 -77.10 -46.40 -57.95
C MET A 251 -78.43 -47.01 -57.51
N LYS A 252 -78.68 -47.10 -56.20
CA LYS A 252 -79.96 -47.60 -55.67
C LYS A 252 -81.14 -46.70 -56.05
N ASP A 253 -80.93 -45.39 -56.12
CA ASP A 253 -81.97 -44.44 -56.54
C ASP A 253 -82.24 -44.47 -58.04
N LYS A 254 -81.26 -44.87 -58.87
CA LYS A 254 -81.45 -45.08 -60.32
C LYS A 254 -82.17 -46.40 -60.63
N ASP A 255 -81.92 -47.47 -59.89
CA ASP A 255 -82.61 -48.77 -60.05
C ASP A 255 -84.08 -48.72 -59.59
N LYS A 256 -84.45 -47.70 -58.80
CA LYS A 256 -85.81 -47.48 -58.31
C LYS A 256 -86.71 -46.64 -59.24
N LYS A 257 -86.20 -46.17 -60.37
CA LYS A 257 -86.90 -45.29 -61.32
C LYS A 257 -87.15 -45.99 -62.65
#